data_AF-A0A8T4EDK8-F1
#
_entry.id   AF-A0A8T4EDK8-F1
#
_cell.length_a   1.000
_cell.length_b   1.000
_cell.length_c   1.000
_cell.angle_alpha   90.00
_cell.angle_beta   90.00
_cell.angle_gamma   90.00
#
_symmetry.space_group_name_H-M   'P 1'
#
loop_
_entity.id
_entity.type
_entity.pdbx_description
1 polymer ?
#
loop_
_entity_poly.entity_id
_entity_poly.type
_entity_poly.pdbx_seq_one_letter_code
_entity_poly.pdbx_strand_id
1 'polypeptide(L)'
;MKQGKFDLSFLHGKGVIAGEGPIMGVDAREFSMEPGNLYTLLGHYEPESLDFVISKNFIFKSKYHRILLKEWMNACRVGGDVVILLENRFGGPANSPHKKGMRFLLLEIFALFGNSVEVDHEYSKESGEGMVRIRKKEPALAEGDSVTKWTFGILSNGKRNDEVDRIIEAIISQGIPKVQIIVCGKYENKNGYEIDYLPFSEKDRQGWITRKKNMVMENAKYENVVVVHDRVFPSRGWYAGMKKYGNYFDALSCVLVNEETGKREGDWIANIPMIAGHLDYSDWDEKVRINGPLIVLKKSAWKKAPWNEHLFWNEAEDFELGERQNRAGVLLRFNPYSKCTTPGCRFKYMEFEKDTQKLGKLKVPIPQDAYLVALNAYLRAPAGVRDGIKKLLGR
;
A
#
# COMPACT_ATOMS: atom_id res chain seq x y z
N MET A 1 18.14 -9.86 -39.65
CA MET A 1 17.98 -10.62 -38.39
C MET A 1 16.71 -10.14 -37.71
N LYS A 2 15.60 -10.89 -37.85
CA LYS A 2 14.35 -10.66 -37.10
C LYS A 2 14.43 -11.51 -35.84
N GLN A 3 14.77 -10.90 -34.71
CA GLN A 3 14.77 -11.58 -33.40
C GLN A 3 13.89 -10.87 -32.36
N GLY A 4 12.99 -10.00 -32.81
CA GLY A 4 11.80 -9.59 -32.07
C GLY A 4 10.56 -10.11 -32.81
N LYS A 5 9.75 -10.98 -32.17
CA LYS A 5 8.49 -11.48 -32.76
C LYS A 5 7.35 -10.47 -32.70
N PHE A 6 7.40 -9.54 -31.74
CA PHE A 6 6.38 -8.50 -31.58
C PHE A 6 6.81 -7.21 -32.29
N ASP A 7 5.85 -6.53 -32.91
CA ASP A 7 6.07 -5.21 -33.49
C ASP A 7 6.18 -4.17 -32.38
N LEU A 8 7.38 -3.64 -32.17
CA LEU A 8 7.66 -2.56 -31.21
C LEU A 8 7.87 -1.22 -31.92
N SER A 9 7.58 -1.13 -33.22
CA SER A 9 7.80 0.08 -34.01
C SER A 9 6.95 1.25 -33.54
N PHE A 10 5.89 1.03 -32.76
CA PHE A 10 5.07 2.10 -32.19
C PHE A 10 5.70 2.82 -30.99
N LEU A 11 6.81 2.29 -30.44
CA LEU A 11 7.51 2.89 -29.30
C LEU A 11 8.46 3.98 -29.79
N HIS A 12 8.12 5.23 -29.49
CA HIS A 12 8.90 6.40 -29.88
C HIS A 12 8.99 7.41 -28.74
N GLY A 13 10.06 8.21 -28.73
CA GLY A 13 10.27 9.27 -27.75
C GLY A 13 11.10 8.82 -26.54
N LYS A 14 10.88 9.47 -25.40
CA LYS A 14 11.62 9.25 -24.15
C LYS A 14 11.15 7.97 -23.47
N GLY A 15 11.89 6.89 -23.71
CA GLY A 15 11.61 5.57 -23.15
C GLY A 15 12.60 5.07 -22.09
N VAL A 16 12.15 4.10 -21.30
CA VAL A 16 12.98 3.35 -20.34
C VAL A 16 12.79 1.85 -20.50
N ILE A 17 13.90 1.11 -20.48
CA ILE A 17 13.93 -0.35 -20.35
C ILE A 17 14.09 -0.68 -18.86
N ALA A 18 13.03 -1.14 -18.21
CA ALA A 18 13.04 -1.55 -16.81
C ALA A 18 13.50 -3.01 -16.68
N GLY A 19 14.61 -3.23 -15.99
CA GLY A 19 15.23 -4.54 -15.81
C GLY A 19 16.59 -4.65 -16.48
N GLU A 20 16.96 -5.86 -16.89
CA GLU A 20 18.29 -6.16 -17.43
C GLU A 20 18.28 -6.34 -18.95
N GLY A 21 19.24 -5.68 -19.61
CA GLY A 21 19.64 -5.95 -20.97
C GLY A 21 18.84 -5.16 -22.02
N PRO A 22 19.48 -4.88 -23.17
CA PRO A 22 18.85 -4.13 -24.24
C PRO A 22 17.71 -4.92 -24.89
N ILE A 23 16.70 -4.20 -25.37
CA ILE A 23 15.63 -4.77 -26.20
C ILE A 23 15.90 -4.34 -27.64
N MET A 24 16.19 -5.31 -28.50
CA MET A 24 16.53 -5.07 -29.90
C MET A 24 15.41 -4.28 -30.61
N GLY A 25 15.77 -3.21 -31.30
CA GLY A 25 14.83 -2.35 -32.02
C GLY A 25 14.15 -1.29 -31.16
N VAL A 26 14.51 -1.16 -29.89
CA VAL A 26 14.02 -0.11 -28.99
C VAL A 26 15.19 0.78 -28.57
N ASP A 27 15.12 2.06 -28.89
CA ASP A 27 16.05 3.08 -28.41
C ASP A 27 15.52 3.67 -27.10
N ALA A 28 16.05 3.22 -25.96
CA ALA A 28 15.62 3.63 -24.64
C ALA A 28 16.74 3.44 -23.60
N ARG A 29 16.67 4.21 -22.50
CA ARG A 29 17.66 4.10 -21.41
C ARG A 29 17.36 2.88 -20.56
N GLU A 30 18.38 2.11 -20.22
CA GLU A 30 18.25 1.04 -19.23
C GLU A 30 18.09 1.60 -17.83
N PHE A 31 17.19 1.01 -17.05
CA PHE A 31 17.01 1.29 -15.64
C PHE A 31 16.99 -0.02 -14.86
N SER A 32 18.01 -0.19 -14.02
CA SER A 32 18.14 -1.34 -13.13
C SER A 32 18.12 -0.87 -11.68
N MET A 33 17.14 -1.37 -10.94
CA MET A 33 17.01 -1.22 -9.50
C MET A 33 16.36 -2.50 -8.97
N GLU A 34 16.91 -3.05 -7.90
CA GLU A 34 16.32 -4.22 -7.23
C GLU A 34 14.87 -3.92 -6.80
N PRO A 35 13.89 -4.73 -7.24
CA PRO A 35 12.52 -4.58 -6.82
C PRO A 35 12.35 -4.71 -5.30
N GLY A 36 11.49 -3.86 -4.73
CA GLY A 36 11.16 -3.86 -3.31
C GLY A 36 10.15 -2.78 -2.97
N ASN A 37 9.79 -2.65 -1.69
CA ASN A 37 8.84 -1.63 -1.23
C ASN A 37 9.26 -0.19 -1.61
N LEU A 38 10.57 0.05 -1.76
CA LEU A 38 11.13 1.36 -2.08
C LEU A 38 11.50 1.54 -3.55
N TYR A 39 11.16 0.58 -4.43
CA TYR A 39 11.36 0.74 -5.87
C TYR A 39 10.63 1.98 -6.37
N THR A 40 11.34 2.85 -7.10
CA THR A 40 10.71 4.01 -7.72
C THR A 40 11.44 4.48 -8.97
N LEU A 41 10.67 4.83 -10.00
CA LEU A 41 11.19 5.56 -11.17
C LEU A 41 11.19 7.06 -10.94
N LEU A 42 10.33 7.57 -10.05
CA LEU A 42 10.12 8.99 -9.82
C LEU A 42 11.30 9.67 -9.09
N GLY A 43 12.24 8.89 -8.55
CA GLY A 43 13.53 9.39 -8.08
C GLY A 43 14.53 9.69 -9.20
N HIS A 44 14.23 9.28 -10.43
CA HIS A 44 15.14 9.36 -11.59
C HIS A 44 14.52 10.07 -12.79
N TYR A 45 13.18 10.12 -12.85
CA TYR A 45 12.42 10.73 -13.92
C TYR A 45 11.32 11.59 -13.33
N GLU A 46 11.06 12.75 -13.95
CA GLU A 46 9.89 13.55 -13.62
C GLU A 46 8.62 12.71 -13.78
N PRO A 47 7.65 12.82 -12.85
CA PRO A 47 6.39 12.12 -12.98
C PRO A 47 5.68 12.41 -14.30
N GLU A 48 5.04 11.39 -14.85
CA GLU A 48 4.30 11.49 -16.11
C GLU A 48 5.09 12.08 -17.29
N SER A 49 6.40 11.83 -17.36
CA SER A 49 7.28 12.39 -18.39
C SER A 49 7.76 11.39 -19.44
N LEU A 50 7.56 10.09 -19.22
CA LEU A 50 8.01 9.04 -20.15
C LEU A 50 6.94 8.75 -21.21
N ASP A 51 7.38 8.59 -22.45
CA ASP A 51 6.54 8.11 -23.56
C ASP A 51 6.24 6.61 -23.40
N PHE A 52 7.22 5.85 -22.91
CA PHE A 52 7.03 4.45 -22.62
C PHE A 52 7.98 3.89 -21.55
N VAL A 53 7.54 2.82 -20.90
CA VAL A 53 8.38 1.92 -20.11
C VAL A 53 8.22 0.52 -20.67
N ILE A 54 9.32 -0.16 -20.98
CA ILE A 54 9.29 -1.54 -21.45
C ILE A 54 10.04 -2.44 -20.47
N SER A 55 9.48 -3.61 -20.16
CA SER A 55 10.10 -4.60 -19.27
C SER A 55 10.05 -5.98 -19.91
N LYS A 56 11.15 -6.71 -19.88
CA LYS A 56 11.26 -8.08 -20.39
C LYS A 56 11.43 -9.06 -19.23
N ASN A 57 10.40 -9.88 -18.94
CA ASN A 57 10.31 -10.84 -17.82
C ASN A 57 10.55 -10.30 -16.39
N PHE A 58 10.99 -9.05 -16.25
CA PHE A 58 11.42 -8.47 -14.99
C PHE A 58 10.29 -8.40 -13.95
N ILE A 59 9.05 -8.16 -14.40
CA ILE A 59 7.87 -8.10 -13.53
C ILE A 59 7.64 -9.37 -12.70
N PHE A 60 8.09 -10.53 -13.17
CA PHE A 60 7.90 -11.82 -12.49
C PHE A 60 9.14 -12.32 -11.74
N LYS A 61 10.24 -11.55 -11.73
CA LYS A 61 11.43 -11.89 -10.94
C LYS A 61 11.18 -11.80 -9.43
N SER A 62 10.08 -11.21 -8.98
CA SER A 62 9.76 -11.03 -7.56
C SER A 62 8.25 -10.93 -7.30
N LYS A 63 7.85 -10.89 -6.03
CA LYS A 63 6.48 -10.61 -5.59
C LYS A 63 6.05 -9.15 -5.74
N TYR A 64 6.95 -8.23 -6.12
CA TYR A 64 6.69 -6.79 -6.12
C TYR A 64 6.00 -6.27 -7.39
N HIS A 65 5.34 -7.15 -8.16
CA HIS A 65 4.75 -6.84 -9.47
C HIS A 65 3.77 -5.65 -9.43
N ARG A 66 2.98 -5.48 -8.35
CA ARG A 66 2.07 -4.33 -8.21
C ARG A 66 2.81 -3.00 -8.06
N ILE A 67 3.91 -2.99 -7.32
CA ILE A 67 4.74 -1.80 -7.14
C ILE A 67 5.35 -1.39 -8.47
N LEU A 68 5.93 -2.36 -9.19
CA LEU A 68 6.50 -2.14 -10.52
C LEU A 68 5.47 -1.53 -11.48
N LEU A 69 4.29 -2.15 -11.60
CA LEU A 69 3.21 -1.64 -12.45
C LEU A 69 2.81 -0.20 -12.11
N LYS A 70 2.58 0.10 -10.81
CA LYS A 70 2.20 1.45 -10.37
C LYS A 70 3.30 2.47 -10.66
N GLU A 71 4.56 2.15 -10.38
CA GLU A 71 5.69 3.06 -10.64
C GLU A 71 5.90 3.33 -12.13
N TRP A 72 5.78 2.30 -12.98
CA TRP A 72 5.89 2.47 -14.44
C TRP A 72 4.77 3.34 -14.99
N MET A 73 3.54 3.13 -14.52
CA MET A 73 2.38 3.95 -14.91
C MET A 73 2.47 5.37 -14.36
N ASN A 74 3.03 5.58 -13.16
CA ASN A 74 3.24 6.93 -12.61
C ASN A 74 4.30 7.72 -13.39
N ALA A 75 5.30 7.03 -13.95
CA ALA A 75 6.34 7.65 -14.77
C ALA A 75 5.87 7.96 -16.21
N CYS A 76 4.93 7.17 -16.76
CA CYS A 76 4.39 7.40 -18.10
C CYS A 76 3.43 8.58 -18.17
N ARG A 77 3.54 9.38 -19.23
CA ARG A 77 2.57 10.44 -19.55
C ARG A 77 1.23 9.85 -19.95
N VAL A 78 0.17 10.66 -19.92
CA VAL A 78 -1.11 10.29 -20.54
C VAL A 78 -0.92 10.03 -22.03
N GLY A 79 -1.42 8.90 -22.52
CA GLY A 79 -1.19 8.36 -23.86
C GLY A 79 0.09 7.53 -24.00
N GLY A 80 0.97 7.53 -22.99
CA GLY A 80 2.18 6.70 -22.96
C GLY A 80 1.90 5.23 -22.63
N ASP A 81 2.88 4.38 -22.91
CA ASP A 81 2.75 2.92 -22.90
C ASP A 81 3.66 2.22 -21.88
N VAL A 82 3.11 1.32 -21.08
CA VAL A 82 3.88 0.29 -20.37
C VAL A 82 3.79 -1.02 -21.14
N VAL A 83 4.92 -1.52 -21.65
CA VAL A 83 4.99 -2.76 -22.44
C VAL A 83 5.72 -3.85 -21.67
N ILE A 84 5.09 -5.01 -21.53
CA ILE A 84 5.65 -6.16 -20.82
C ILE A 84 5.82 -7.31 -21.80
N LEU A 85 7.07 -7.68 -22.05
CA LEU A 85 7.45 -8.84 -22.85
C LEU A 85 7.64 -10.06 -21.95
N LEU A 86 7.02 -11.16 -22.31
CA LEU A 86 7.04 -12.43 -21.59
C LEU A 86 7.68 -13.50 -22.47
N GLU A 87 8.75 -14.17 -21.99
CA GLU A 87 9.40 -15.28 -22.70
C GLU A 87 9.41 -16.57 -21.85
N ASN A 88 9.46 -17.72 -22.54
CA ASN A 88 9.69 -19.07 -21.99
C ASN A 88 8.67 -19.56 -20.93
N ARG A 89 7.69 -20.32 -21.44
CA ARG A 89 6.82 -21.32 -20.77
C ARG A 89 6.06 -20.88 -19.51
N PHE A 90 4.77 -20.68 -19.74
CA PHE A 90 3.62 -21.07 -18.91
C PHE A 90 3.58 -22.58 -18.53
N GLY A 91 4.70 -23.20 -18.14
CA GLY A 91 4.90 -24.66 -18.28
C GLY A 91 5.74 -25.41 -17.23
N GLY A 92 5.72 -25.02 -15.96
CA GLY A 92 6.06 -25.94 -14.85
C GLY A 92 5.00 -27.05 -14.62
N PRO A 93 5.17 -28.00 -13.69
CA PRO A 93 4.10 -28.94 -13.33
C PRO A 93 2.83 -28.19 -12.86
N ALA A 94 1.65 -28.79 -13.07
CA ALA A 94 0.34 -28.19 -12.80
C ALA A 94 0.13 -27.73 -11.33
N ASN A 95 1.01 -28.13 -10.41
CA ASN A 95 0.90 -27.90 -8.98
C ASN A 95 1.90 -26.87 -8.42
N SER A 96 2.59 -26.07 -9.25
CA SER A 96 3.39 -24.95 -8.72
C SER A 96 2.51 -23.72 -8.44
N PRO A 97 2.38 -23.27 -7.18
CA PRO A 97 1.61 -22.08 -6.81
C PRO A 97 2.18 -20.76 -7.37
N HIS A 98 3.27 -20.82 -8.14
CA HIS A 98 4.01 -19.67 -8.67
C HIS A 98 3.95 -19.52 -10.19
N LYS A 99 3.01 -20.16 -10.89
CA LYS A 99 2.75 -19.88 -12.33
C LYS A 99 1.97 -18.58 -12.52
N LYS A 100 2.59 -17.45 -12.17
CA LYS A 100 2.11 -16.13 -12.61
C LYS A 100 2.38 -16.02 -14.11
N GLY A 101 1.35 -15.70 -14.88
CA GLY A 101 1.44 -15.56 -16.32
C GLY A 101 0.50 -14.47 -16.83
N MET A 102 0.34 -14.33 -18.14
CA MET A 102 -0.49 -13.28 -18.77
C MET A 102 -1.88 -13.14 -18.14
N ARG A 103 -2.62 -14.23 -17.88
CA ARG A 103 -3.93 -14.12 -17.21
C ARG A 103 -3.85 -13.49 -15.83
N PHE A 104 -2.86 -13.87 -15.02
CA PHE A 104 -2.62 -13.26 -13.71
C PHE A 104 -2.28 -11.77 -13.86
N LEU A 105 -1.39 -11.45 -14.81
CA LEU A 105 -0.99 -10.06 -15.09
C LEU A 105 -2.18 -9.20 -15.52
N LEU A 106 -3.04 -9.69 -16.42
CA LEU A 106 -4.24 -8.99 -16.85
C LEU A 106 -5.22 -8.73 -15.70
N LEU A 107 -5.39 -9.69 -14.78
CA LEU A 107 -6.21 -9.49 -13.58
C LEU A 107 -5.62 -8.44 -12.64
N GLU A 108 -4.29 -8.43 -12.46
CA GLU A 108 -3.60 -7.44 -11.63
C GLU A 108 -3.68 -6.03 -12.24
N ILE A 109 -3.51 -5.91 -13.56
CA ILE A 109 -3.69 -4.64 -14.29
C ILE A 109 -5.13 -4.15 -14.13
N PHE A 110 -6.12 -5.03 -14.34
CA PHE A 110 -7.52 -4.68 -14.16
C PHE A 110 -7.83 -4.23 -12.72
N ALA A 111 -7.31 -4.93 -11.70
CA ALA A 111 -7.50 -4.54 -10.32
C ALA A 111 -6.89 -3.16 -10.01
N LEU A 112 -5.64 -2.92 -10.43
CA LEU A 112 -4.90 -1.70 -10.11
C LEU A 112 -5.43 -0.46 -10.83
N PHE A 113 -5.82 -0.61 -12.09
CA PHE A 113 -6.08 0.52 -12.99
C PHE A 113 -7.52 0.56 -13.50
N GLY A 114 -8.19 -0.59 -13.63
CA GLY A 114 -9.55 -0.67 -14.16
C GLY A 114 -9.67 0.06 -15.49
N ASN A 115 -10.56 1.05 -15.56
CA ASN A 115 -10.83 1.81 -16.79
C ASN A 115 -9.84 2.96 -17.06
N SER A 116 -8.88 3.24 -16.19
CA SER A 116 -7.90 4.33 -16.39
C SER A 116 -6.78 3.96 -17.38
N VAL A 117 -6.82 2.75 -17.93
CA VAL A 117 -5.90 2.24 -18.94
C VAL A 117 -6.65 1.54 -20.08
N GLU A 118 -6.00 1.48 -21.23
CA GLU A 118 -6.33 0.57 -22.34
C GLU A 118 -5.29 -0.56 -22.35
N VAL A 119 -5.75 -1.80 -22.59
CA VAL A 119 -4.87 -2.98 -22.50
C VAL A 119 -4.99 -3.82 -23.76
N ASP A 120 -3.88 -3.93 -24.50
CA ASP A 120 -3.73 -4.83 -25.63
C ASP A 120 -2.80 -5.98 -25.24
N HIS A 121 -3.04 -7.18 -25.77
CA HIS A 121 -2.15 -8.30 -25.54
C HIS A 121 -2.09 -9.26 -26.72
N GLU A 122 -0.92 -9.84 -26.91
CA GLU A 122 -0.64 -10.83 -27.95
C GLU A 122 0.06 -12.03 -27.33
N TYR A 123 -0.24 -13.23 -27.86
CA TYR A 123 0.39 -14.47 -27.40
C TYR A 123 0.67 -15.43 -28.55
N SER A 124 1.91 -15.90 -28.62
CA SER A 124 2.36 -16.88 -29.58
C SER A 124 2.34 -18.28 -28.96
N LYS A 125 1.41 -19.14 -29.38
CA LYS A 125 1.36 -20.55 -28.94
C LYS A 125 2.63 -21.32 -29.30
N GLU A 126 3.27 -20.97 -30.42
CA GLU A 126 4.45 -21.67 -30.94
C GLU A 126 5.72 -21.37 -30.13
N SER A 127 5.97 -20.11 -29.77
CA SER A 127 7.12 -19.75 -28.93
C SER A 127 6.82 -19.71 -27.43
N GLY A 128 5.54 -19.69 -27.04
CA GLY A 128 5.15 -19.49 -25.64
C GLY A 128 5.44 -18.09 -25.11
N GLU A 129 5.67 -17.13 -26.01
CA GLU A 129 5.94 -15.73 -25.71
C GLU A 129 4.66 -14.90 -25.74
N GLY A 130 4.62 -13.83 -24.95
CA GLY A 130 3.50 -12.90 -24.94
C GLY A 130 3.95 -11.45 -24.79
N MET A 131 3.09 -10.55 -25.23
CA MET A 131 3.23 -9.11 -25.02
C MET A 131 1.95 -8.60 -24.36
N VAL A 132 2.10 -7.76 -23.35
CA VAL A 132 1.00 -6.97 -22.79
C VAL A 132 1.39 -5.50 -22.90
N ARG A 133 0.56 -4.71 -23.57
CA ARG A 133 0.67 -3.25 -23.66
C ARG A 133 -0.40 -2.64 -22.79
N ILE A 134 -0.01 -1.68 -21.96
CA ILE A 134 -0.90 -0.91 -21.08
C ILE A 134 -0.73 0.56 -21.45
N ARG A 135 -1.74 1.14 -22.08
CA ARG A 135 -1.74 2.56 -22.42
C ARG A 135 -2.45 3.37 -21.35
N LYS A 136 -1.79 4.41 -20.85
CA LYS A 136 -2.35 5.31 -19.83
C LYS A 136 -3.40 6.25 -20.43
N LYS A 137 -4.60 6.30 -19.86
CA LYS A 137 -5.67 7.20 -20.32
C LYS A 137 -5.88 8.43 -19.44
N GLU A 138 -5.56 8.32 -18.16
CA GLU A 138 -5.83 9.35 -17.16
C GLU A 138 -4.56 9.69 -16.36
N PRO A 139 -4.42 10.93 -15.86
CA PRO A 139 -3.37 11.27 -14.91
C PRO A 139 -3.45 10.40 -13.65
N ALA A 140 -2.29 10.12 -13.05
CA ALA A 140 -2.19 9.29 -11.85
C ALA A 140 -2.68 10.03 -10.59
N LEU A 141 -2.63 11.37 -10.59
CA LEU A 141 -3.13 12.21 -9.52
C LEU A 141 -4.42 12.90 -9.94
N ALA A 142 -5.37 13.02 -9.00
CA ALA A 142 -6.58 13.79 -9.22
C ALA A 142 -6.26 15.28 -9.40
N GLU A 143 -7.15 16.01 -10.06
CA GLU A 143 -7.00 17.44 -10.26
C GLU A 143 -6.82 18.19 -8.92
N GLY A 144 -5.76 18.99 -8.83
CA GLY A 144 -5.45 19.76 -7.64
C GLY A 144 -4.85 18.96 -6.48
N ASP A 145 -4.62 17.65 -6.60
CA ASP A 145 -3.84 16.86 -5.64
C ASP A 145 -2.39 17.35 -5.60
N SER A 146 -1.87 17.56 -4.41
CA SER A 146 -0.52 18.08 -4.20
C SER A 146 0.00 17.68 -2.84
N VAL A 147 1.32 17.40 -2.77
CA VAL A 147 2.03 17.16 -1.50
C VAL A 147 1.95 18.36 -0.54
N THR A 148 1.43 19.51 -0.95
CA THR A 148 1.26 20.71 -0.11
C THR A 148 -0.11 20.80 0.58
N LYS A 149 -1.03 19.88 0.28
CA LYS A 149 -2.43 19.89 0.73
C LYS A 149 -2.75 18.64 1.53
N TRP A 150 -3.13 18.79 2.80
CA TRP A 150 -3.30 17.68 3.73
C TRP A 150 -4.49 17.86 4.66
N THR A 151 -5.22 16.78 4.90
CA THR A 151 -6.20 16.66 5.98
C THR A 151 -5.64 15.75 7.06
N PHE A 152 -5.71 16.16 8.33
CA PHE A 152 -5.39 15.31 9.47
C PHE A 152 -6.67 15.05 10.26
N GLY A 153 -7.10 13.79 10.31
CA GLY A 153 -8.20 13.33 11.15
C GLY A 153 -7.70 12.70 12.43
N ILE A 154 -8.08 13.27 13.57
CA ILE A 154 -7.74 12.79 14.90
C ILE A 154 -8.97 12.14 15.51
N LEU A 155 -8.86 10.86 15.85
CA LEU A 155 -9.95 10.09 16.43
C LEU A 155 -9.84 10.11 17.96
N SER A 156 -10.86 10.65 18.64
CA SER A 156 -10.87 10.78 20.10
C SER A 156 -12.11 10.14 20.75
N ASN A 157 -11.93 9.73 22.00
CA ASN A 157 -13.01 9.32 22.90
C ASN A 157 -13.20 10.28 24.10
N GLY A 158 -12.48 11.41 24.12
CA GLY A 158 -12.55 12.44 25.14
C GLY A 158 -11.73 12.19 26.40
N LYS A 159 -10.96 11.08 26.46
CA LYS A 159 -10.11 10.75 27.63
C LYS A 159 -8.69 11.29 27.54
N ARG A 160 -8.30 11.83 26.39
CA ARG A 160 -6.93 12.24 26.05
C ARG A 160 -6.89 13.60 25.37
N ASN A 161 -7.63 14.57 25.92
CA ASN A 161 -7.73 15.89 25.29
C ASN A 161 -6.37 16.59 25.22
N ASP A 162 -5.54 16.46 26.24
CA ASP A 162 -4.20 17.05 26.28
C ASP A 162 -3.27 16.42 25.22
N GLU A 163 -3.41 15.13 24.94
CA GLU A 163 -2.68 14.47 23.86
C GLU A 163 -3.22 14.88 22.48
N VAL A 164 -4.54 15.07 22.34
CA VAL A 164 -5.12 15.63 21.10
C VAL A 164 -4.56 17.03 20.85
N ASP A 165 -4.45 17.88 21.89
CA ASP A 165 -3.83 19.20 21.80
C ASP A 165 -2.36 19.10 21.32
N ARG A 166 -1.57 18.20 21.93
CA ARG A 166 -0.19 17.91 21.47
C ARG A 166 -0.13 17.45 20.01
N ILE A 167 -1.09 16.65 19.55
CA ILE A 167 -1.13 16.20 18.14
C ILE A 167 -1.39 17.39 17.22
N ILE A 168 -2.34 18.27 17.58
CA ILE A 168 -2.66 19.48 16.81
C ILE A 168 -1.42 20.37 16.70
N GLU A 169 -0.75 20.66 17.81
CA GLU A 169 0.50 21.43 17.83
C GLU A 169 1.61 20.79 16.98
N ALA A 170 1.75 19.46 17.07
CA ALA A 170 2.71 18.71 16.27
C ALA A 170 2.42 18.77 14.76
N ILE A 171 1.14 18.88 14.36
CA ILE A 171 0.72 19.06 12.96
C ILE A 171 1.02 20.50 12.51
N ILE A 172 0.61 21.50 13.28
CA ILE A 172 0.82 22.92 12.95
C ILE A 172 2.32 23.23 12.81
N SER A 173 3.15 22.71 13.70
CA SER A 173 4.60 22.89 13.67
C SER A 173 5.30 22.26 12.44
N GLN A 174 4.61 21.41 11.66
CA GLN A 174 5.15 20.91 10.39
C GLN A 174 5.23 22.00 9.31
N GLY A 175 4.48 23.11 9.43
CA GLY A 175 4.45 24.18 8.45
C GLY A 175 3.91 23.74 7.08
N ILE A 176 2.87 22.88 7.07
CA ILE A 176 2.24 22.42 5.83
C ILE A 176 1.44 23.58 5.21
N PRO A 177 1.62 23.91 3.92
CA PRO A 177 1.01 25.12 3.34
C PRO A 177 -0.51 25.16 3.38
N LYS A 178 -1.16 24.02 3.15
CA LYS A 178 -2.62 23.89 3.17
C LYS A 178 -2.99 22.69 4.04
N VAL A 179 -3.38 22.96 5.28
CA VAL A 179 -3.76 21.94 6.25
C VAL A 179 -5.21 22.11 6.68
N GLN A 180 -5.91 20.99 6.84
CA GLN A 180 -7.19 20.89 7.52
C GLN A 180 -6.99 19.93 8.69
N ILE A 181 -7.48 20.28 9.87
CA ILE A 181 -7.43 19.42 11.05
C ILE A 181 -8.88 19.11 11.44
N ILE A 182 -9.23 17.82 11.39
CA ILE A 182 -10.53 17.29 11.78
C ILE A 182 -10.36 16.55 13.10
N VAL A 183 -11.14 16.88 14.12
CA VAL A 183 -11.23 16.07 15.34
C VAL A 183 -12.57 15.36 15.37
N CYS A 184 -12.56 14.03 15.30
CA CYS A 184 -13.77 13.21 15.26
C CYS A 184 -13.97 12.43 16.55
N GLY A 185 -15.12 12.63 17.20
CA GLY A 185 -15.49 12.00 18.47
C GLY A 185 -15.72 13.01 19.58
N LYS A 186 -15.39 12.63 20.82
CA LYS A 186 -15.48 13.52 21.99
C LYS A 186 -14.16 14.29 22.13
N TYR A 187 -14.24 15.61 22.18
CA TYR A 187 -13.08 16.48 22.37
C TYR A 187 -13.55 17.86 22.84
N GLU A 188 -12.75 18.49 23.69
CA GLU A 188 -12.95 19.86 24.14
C GLU A 188 -11.77 20.70 23.65
N ASN A 189 -12.02 21.61 22.72
CA ASN A 189 -10.96 22.46 22.18
C ASN A 189 -10.53 23.50 23.22
N LYS A 190 -9.33 23.30 23.80
CA LYS A 190 -8.71 24.22 24.76
C LYS A 190 -7.59 25.06 24.16
N ASN A 191 -7.03 24.62 23.03
CA ASN A 191 -5.82 25.20 22.44
C ASN A 191 -6.12 26.40 21.50
N GLY A 192 -7.38 26.62 21.14
CA GLY A 192 -7.82 27.77 20.33
C GLY A 192 -7.44 27.68 18.85
N TYR A 193 -6.85 26.58 18.39
CA TYR A 193 -6.58 26.37 16.96
C TYR A 193 -7.89 26.14 16.19
N GLU A 194 -7.91 26.61 14.94
CA GLU A 194 -9.01 26.36 14.01
C GLU A 194 -9.03 24.87 13.65
N ILE A 195 -10.15 24.21 13.96
CA ILE A 195 -10.39 22.80 13.68
C ILE A 195 -11.80 22.60 13.14
N ASP A 196 -11.95 21.56 12.33
CA ASP A 196 -13.25 21.03 11.97
C ASP A 196 -13.64 19.96 13.00
N TYR A 197 -14.57 20.31 13.89
CA TYR A 197 -15.02 19.39 14.93
C TYR A 197 -16.19 18.55 14.44
N LEU A 198 -16.03 17.22 14.46
CA LEU A 198 -17.06 16.24 14.12
C LEU A 198 -17.47 15.47 15.39
N PRO A 199 -18.48 15.95 16.15
CA PRO A 199 -18.95 15.26 17.33
C PRO A 199 -19.49 13.88 16.96
N PHE A 200 -19.04 12.85 17.68
CA PHE A 200 -19.55 11.49 17.49
C PHE A 200 -19.45 10.70 18.79
N SER A 201 -20.59 10.15 19.22
CA SER A 201 -20.70 9.33 20.44
C SER A 201 -21.53 8.06 20.26
N GLU A 202 -21.97 7.78 19.03
CA GLU A 202 -22.77 6.59 18.76
C GLU A 202 -21.95 5.33 18.99
N LYS A 203 -22.54 4.37 19.72
CA LYS A 203 -21.90 3.08 20.03
C LYS A 203 -20.49 3.22 20.62
N ASP A 204 -20.22 4.30 21.35
CA ASP A 204 -18.91 4.57 21.99
C ASP A 204 -18.44 3.42 22.88
N ARG A 205 -19.36 2.70 23.54
CA ARG A 205 -19.05 1.51 24.36
C ARG A 205 -18.42 0.39 23.53
N GLN A 206 -18.83 0.25 22.27
CA GLN A 206 -18.29 -0.74 21.33
C GLN A 206 -17.07 -0.17 20.58
N GLY A 207 -16.92 1.16 20.54
CA GLY A 207 -15.81 1.83 19.88
C GLY A 207 -15.96 1.77 18.36
N TRP A 208 -16.92 2.50 17.80
CA TRP A 208 -17.23 2.51 16.36
C TRP A 208 -16.17 3.28 15.53
N ILE A 209 -14.94 2.77 15.58
CA ILE A 209 -13.74 3.43 15.04
C ILE A 209 -13.79 3.52 13.51
N THR A 210 -14.36 2.53 12.84
CA THR A 210 -14.54 2.49 11.39
C THR A 210 -15.45 3.61 10.89
N ARG A 211 -16.58 3.88 11.59
CA ARG A 211 -17.45 5.02 11.28
C ARG A 211 -16.72 6.34 11.48
N LYS A 212 -15.99 6.52 12.58
CA LYS A 212 -15.18 7.75 12.80
C LYS A 212 -14.14 7.95 11.69
N LYS A 213 -13.44 6.88 11.26
CA LYS A 213 -12.49 6.93 10.13
C LYS A 213 -13.18 7.33 8.83
N ASN A 214 -14.34 6.75 8.51
CA ASN A 214 -15.12 7.13 7.32
C ASN A 214 -15.61 8.59 7.39
N MET A 215 -16.11 9.05 8.54
CA MET A 215 -16.52 10.46 8.71
C MET A 215 -15.39 11.44 8.44
N VAL A 216 -14.16 11.14 8.89
CA VAL A 216 -12.98 11.94 8.54
C VAL A 216 -12.78 11.98 7.02
N MET A 217 -12.83 10.83 6.35
CA MET A 217 -12.62 10.77 4.89
C MET A 217 -13.74 11.47 4.10
N GLU A 218 -14.99 11.35 4.53
CA GLU A 218 -16.15 12.03 3.96
C GLU A 218 -15.93 13.56 3.97
N ASN A 219 -15.50 14.09 5.12
CA ASN A 219 -15.33 15.53 5.38
C ASN A 219 -13.93 16.07 5.02
N ALA A 220 -13.00 15.21 4.57
CA ALA A 220 -11.68 15.64 4.16
C ALA A 220 -11.73 16.55 2.93
N LYS A 221 -11.07 17.71 3.02
CA LYS A 221 -10.99 18.74 1.98
C LYS A 221 -9.98 18.40 0.90
N TYR A 222 -8.94 17.63 1.25
CA TYR A 222 -7.81 17.33 0.37
C TYR A 222 -7.71 15.84 0.08
N GLU A 223 -7.08 15.50 -1.05
CA GLU A 223 -6.83 14.10 -1.42
C GLU A 223 -5.91 13.40 -0.43
N ASN A 224 -4.87 14.06 0.08
CA ASN A 224 -4.00 13.48 1.10
C ASN A 224 -4.66 13.56 2.48
N VAL A 225 -4.94 12.40 3.07
CA VAL A 225 -5.52 12.31 4.41
C VAL A 225 -4.63 11.47 5.32
N VAL A 226 -4.37 11.97 6.53
CA VAL A 226 -3.77 11.21 7.61
C VAL A 226 -4.86 10.95 8.64
N VAL A 227 -5.08 9.69 9.01
CA VAL A 227 -6.00 9.34 10.10
C VAL A 227 -5.20 8.72 11.24
N VAL A 228 -5.30 9.34 12.41
CA VAL A 228 -4.56 8.94 13.61
C VAL A 228 -5.48 8.76 14.82
N HIS A 229 -5.09 7.84 15.70
CA HIS A 229 -5.66 7.78 17.04
C HIS A 229 -5.12 8.92 17.91
N ASP A 230 -5.86 9.27 18.98
CA ASP A 230 -5.53 10.28 20.03
C ASP A 230 -4.24 10.05 20.85
N ARG A 231 -3.28 9.30 20.32
CA ARG A 231 -2.01 8.94 20.97
C ARG A 231 -0.88 8.70 19.98
N VAL A 232 -1.02 9.22 18.75
CA VAL A 232 0.00 9.12 17.71
C VAL A 232 0.41 10.52 17.29
N PHE A 233 1.67 10.83 17.53
CA PHE A 233 2.22 12.17 17.35
C PHE A 233 3.13 12.19 16.12
N PRO A 234 2.86 13.02 15.10
CA PRO A 234 3.82 13.26 14.03
C PRO A 234 5.13 13.80 14.62
N SER A 235 6.25 13.14 14.33
CA SER A 235 7.56 13.63 14.77
C SER A 235 7.97 14.90 14.00
N ARG A 236 8.95 15.63 14.54
CA ARG A 236 9.60 16.72 13.80
C ARG A 236 10.12 16.19 12.46
N GLY A 237 9.78 16.89 11.37
CA GLY A 237 10.21 16.51 10.02
C GLY A 237 9.33 15.46 9.33
N TRP A 238 8.19 15.06 9.93
CA TRP A 238 7.23 14.15 9.29
C TRP A 238 6.84 14.62 7.89
N TYR A 239 6.56 15.93 7.73
CA TYR A 239 6.19 16.50 6.44
C TYR A 239 7.35 16.53 5.43
N ALA A 240 8.57 16.80 5.90
CA ALA A 240 9.76 16.69 5.04
C ALA A 240 9.94 15.24 4.54
N GLY A 241 9.65 14.25 5.38
CA GLY A 241 9.58 12.84 4.99
C GLY A 241 8.55 12.57 3.89
N MET A 242 7.35 13.15 3.99
CA MET A 242 6.33 13.01 2.96
C MET A 242 6.76 13.66 1.64
N LYS A 243 7.41 14.83 1.68
CA LYS A 243 7.98 15.47 0.48
C LYS A 243 9.05 14.60 -0.16
N LYS A 244 9.89 13.95 0.65
CA LYS A 244 10.93 13.02 0.16
C LYS A 244 10.32 11.75 -0.46
N TYR A 245 9.24 11.24 0.11
CA TYR A 245 8.53 10.08 -0.45
C TYR A 245 7.84 10.43 -1.77
N GLY A 246 7.22 11.61 -1.85
CA GLY A 246 6.46 12.06 -3.01
C GLY A 246 4.94 11.89 -2.85
N ASN A 247 4.18 12.42 -3.81
CA ASN A 247 2.71 12.46 -3.74
C ASN A 247 2.01 11.30 -4.46
N TYR A 248 2.77 10.39 -5.07
CA TYR A 248 2.27 9.29 -5.89
C TYR A 248 2.14 8.01 -5.07
N PHE A 249 1.04 7.90 -4.32
CA PHE A 249 0.71 6.74 -3.49
C PHE A 249 -0.80 6.55 -3.41
N ASP A 250 -1.26 5.34 -3.10
CA ASP A 250 -2.65 5.10 -2.74
C ASP A 250 -2.81 5.15 -1.21
N ALA A 251 -2.04 4.34 -0.48
CA ALA A 251 -2.01 4.33 0.99
C ALA A 251 -0.61 4.03 1.54
N LEU A 252 -0.25 4.67 2.66
CA LEU A 252 1.05 4.51 3.32
C LEU A 252 0.90 4.21 4.81
N SER A 253 1.72 3.28 5.27
CA SER A 253 2.18 3.28 6.67
C SER A 253 3.46 4.11 6.78
N CYS A 254 3.77 4.58 7.97
CA CYS A 254 4.96 5.35 8.29
C CYS A 254 5.66 4.71 9.49
N VAL A 255 6.91 5.11 9.74
CA VAL A 255 7.65 4.64 10.92
C VAL A 255 6.87 5.01 12.17
N LEU A 256 6.52 4.03 12.99
CA LEU A 256 5.88 4.24 14.28
C LEU A 256 6.77 3.64 15.36
N VAL A 257 7.13 4.47 16.34
CA VAL A 257 7.98 4.03 17.45
C VAL A 257 7.38 4.42 18.80
N ASN A 258 7.81 3.69 19.82
CA ASN A 258 7.55 4.02 21.20
C ASN A 258 8.27 5.33 21.56
N GLU A 259 7.56 6.27 22.19
CA GLU A 259 8.11 7.59 22.54
C GLU A 259 9.27 7.49 23.54
N GLU A 260 9.19 6.57 24.51
CA GLU A 260 10.19 6.42 25.57
C GLU A 260 11.37 5.53 25.13
N THR A 261 11.07 4.38 24.51
CA THR A 261 12.09 3.36 24.22
C THR A 261 12.66 3.44 22.81
N GLY A 262 12.03 4.20 21.91
CA GLY A 262 12.41 4.26 20.49
C GLY A 262 12.20 2.96 19.71
N LYS A 263 11.65 1.91 20.34
CA LYS A 263 11.39 0.62 19.70
C LYS A 263 10.27 0.75 18.67
N ARG A 264 10.36 -0.06 17.61
CA ARG A 264 9.36 -0.15 16.54
C ARG A 264 8.02 -0.66 17.08
N GLU A 265 6.93 -0.01 16.68
CA GLU A 265 5.59 -0.19 17.25
C GLU A 265 4.55 -0.41 16.16
N GLY A 266 4.18 -1.66 15.90
CA GLY A 266 2.99 -2.00 15.10
C GLY A 266 2.84 -1.30 13.75
N ASP A 267 3.91 -0.86 13.11
CA ASP A 267 3.95 -0.35 11.74
C ASP A 267 4.29 -1.46 10.75
N TRP A 268 3.87 -1.31 9.50
CA TRP A 268 4.22 -2.24 8.40
C TRP A 268 4.13 -3.74 8.73
N ILE A 269 2.88 -4.19 8.90
CA ILE A 269 2.55 -5.53 9.34
C ILE A 269 2.04 -6.38 8.18
N ALA A 270 2.57 -7.59 8.05
CA ALA A 270 1.94 -8.67 7.30
C ALA A 270 1.21 -9.62 8.23
N ASN A 271 0.11 -10.20 7.75
CA ASN A 271 -0.62 -11.20 8.51
C ASN A 271 -0.63 -12.53 7.76
N ILE A 272 -0.51 -13.59 8.54
CA ILE A 272 -0.98 -14.92 8.17
C ILE A 272 -2.10 -15.26 9.17
N PRO A 273 -2.93 -16.28 8.93
CA PRO A 273 -3.96 -16.66 9.88
C PRO A 273 -3.39 -16.72 11.30
N MET A 274 -3.99 -15.95 12.19
CA MET A 274 -3.71 -15.93 13.64
C MET A 274 -2.38 -15.30 14.06
N ILE A 275 -1.57 -14.82 13.11
CA ILE A 275 -0.25 -14.24 13.37
C ILE A 275 -0.08 -12.93 12.60
N ALA A 276 0.38 -11.91 13.31
CA ALA A 276 0.81 -10.64 12.75
C ALA A 276 2.31 -10.45 12.99
N GLY A 277 3.03 -9.99 11.98
CA GLY A 277 4.46 -9.73 12.11
C GLY A 277 4.92 -8.54 11.28
N HIS A 278 5.95 -7.87 11.79
CA HIS A 278 6.69 -6.81 11.11
C HIS A 278 7.37 -7.34 9.85
N LEU A 279 7.18 -6.62 8.75
CA LEU A 279 8.05 -6.74 7.58
C LEU A 279 9.24 -5.80 7.70
N ASP A 280 10.36 -6.15 7.08
CA ASP A 280 11.41 -5.20 6.75
C ASP A 280 10.84 -4.03 5.92
N TYR A 281 11.31 -2.80 6.14
CA TYR A 281 10.77 -1.62 5.46
C TYR A 281 11.00 -1.61 3.94
N SER A 282 11.98 -2.38 3.46
CA SER A 282 12.22 -2.58 2.04
C SER A 282 11.44 -3.77 1.45
N ASP A 283 10.74 -4.54 2.28
CA ASP A 283 9.90 -5.66 1.87
C ASP A 283 8.41 -5.26 1.79
N TRP A 284 7.64 -6.06 1.06
CA TRP A 284 6.22 -5.89 0.78
C TRP A 284 5.61 -7.25 0.50
N ASP A 285 4.36 -7.47 0.90
CA ASP A 285 3.63 -8.68 0.53
C ASP A 285 2.15 -8.31 0.31
N GLU A 286 1.41 -9.10 -0.46
CA GLU A 286 -0.01 -8.84 -0.67
C GLU A 286 -0.82 -8.92 0.64
N LYS A 287 -0.30 -9.62 1.64
CA LYS A 287 -0.90 -9.78 2.98
C LYS A 287 -0.59 -8.64 3.96
N VAL A 288 0.04 -7.56 3.49
CA VAL A 288 0.27 -6.39 4.33
C VAL A 288 -1.05 -5.70 4.67
N ARG A 289 -1.10 -5.12 5.86
CA ARG A 289 -2.12 -4.17 6.27
C ARG A 289 -1.46 -2.97 6.93
N ILE A 290 -2.15 -1.84 6.89
CA ILE A 290 -1.77 -0.66 7.69
C ILE A 290 -2.56 -0.72 8.99
N ASN A 291 -1.87 -0.72 10.12
CA ASN A 291 -2.52 -0.79 11.43
C ASN A 291 -3.26 0.50 11.77
N GLY A 292 -4.32 0.36 12.56
CA GLY A 292 -5.26 1.40 12.88
C GLY A 292 -4.72 2.66 13.55
N PRO A 293 -3.63 2.65 14.36
CA PRO A 293 -3.15 3.87 15.01
C PRO A 293 -2.77 5.00 14.05
N LEU A 294 -2.30 4.66 12.84
CA LEU A 294 -1.85 5.61 11.84
C LEU A 294 -2.00 5.02 10.43
N ILE A 295 -2.76 5.72 9.60
CA ILE A 295 -2.81 5.47 8.15
C ILE A 295 -2.72 6.80 7.40
N VAL A 296 -1.91 6.82 6.34
CA VAL A 296 -1.92 7.87 5.33
C VAL A 296 -2.63 7.29 4.10
N LEU A 297 -3.61 7.99 3.55
CA LEU A 297 -4.49 7.44 2.52
C LEU A 297 -4.97 8.55 1.59
N LYS A 298 -5.02 8.26 0.29
CA LYS A 298 -5.73 9.12 -0.66
C LYS A 298 -7.24 9.00 -0.49
N LYS A 299 -7.97 10.11 -0.55
CA LYS A 299 -9.44 10.10 -0.54
C LYS A 299 -10.00 9.28 -1.71
N SER A 300 -9.41 9.40 -2.91
CA SER A 300 -9.72 8.53 -4.06
C SER A 300 -9.48 7.04 -3.81
N ALA A 301 -8.41 6.66 -3.09
CA ALA A 301 -8.15 5.27 -2.71
C ALA A 301 -9.18 4.76 -1.69
N TRP A 302 -9.55 5.58 -0.69
CA TRP A 302 -10.61 5.25 0.26
C TRP A 302 -11.96 4.99 -0.42
N LYS A 303 -12.34 5.78 -1.43
CA LYS A 303 -13.61 5.57 -2.16
C LYS A 303 -13.72 4.17 -2.80
N LYS A 304 -12.59 3.54 -3.14
CA LYS A 304 -12.57 2.17 -3.68
C LYS A 304 -12.82 1.11 -2.61
N ALA A 305 -12.42 1.39 -1.37
CA ALA A 305 -12.44 0.46 -0.25
C ALA A 305 -12.60 1.23 1.08
N PRO A 306 -13.79 1.76 1.39
CA PRO A 306 -14.04 2.45 2.66
C PRO A 306 -13.95 1.47 3.83
N TRP A 307 -13.84 1.97 5.07
CA TRP A 307 -13.87 1.09 6.25
C TRP A 307 -15.23 0.41 6.39
N ASN A 308 -15.23 -0.85 6.85
CA ASN A 308 -16.45 -1.59 7.13
C ASN A 308 -17.10 -1.11 8.43
N GLU A 309 -18.22 -0.40 8.33
CA GLU A 309 -18.92 0.12 9.51
C GLU A 309 -19.67 -0.97 10.31
N HIS A 310 -19.67 -2.22 9.84
CA HIS A 310 -20.13 -3.36 10.66
C HIS A 310 -19.09 -3.85 11.66
N LEU A 311 -17.82 -3.42 11.52
CA LEU A 311 -16.73 -3.79 12.43
C LEU A 311 -16.42 -2.64 13.38
N PHE A 312 -16.24 -2.98 14.64
CA PHE A 312 -15.86 -2.07 15.71
C PHE A 312 -14.37 -2.19 16.03
N TRP A 313 -13.90 -1.37 16.96
CA TRP A 313 -12.53 -1.44 17.44
C TRP A 313 -12.23 -2.83 18.01
N ASN A 314 -11.10 -3.41 17.58
CA ASN A 314 -10.65 -4.75 17.98
C ASN A 314 -11.49 -5.91 17.41
N GLU A 315 -12.18 -5.69 16.29
CA GLU A 315 -12.92 -6.72 15.54
C GLU A 315 -12.27 -7.08 14.20
N ALA A 316 -10.93 -7.06 14.16
CA ALA A 316 -10.12 -7.33 12.97
C ALA A 316 -10.41 -6.35 11.80
N GLU A 317 -10.81 -5.13 12.12
CA GLU A 317 -11.17 -4.09 11.14
C GLU A 317 -10.01 -3.72 10.22
N ASP A 318 -8.78 -3.69 10.74
CA ASP A 318 -7.60 -3.39 9.94
C ASP A 318 -7.19 -4.55 9.02
N PHE A 319 -7.47 -5.80 9.44
CA PHE A 319 -7.22 -6.98 8.62
C PHE A 319 -8.18 -7.03 7.43
N GLU A 320 -9.47 -6.84 7.72
CA GLU A 320 -10.52 -6.77 6.71
C GLU A 320 -10.26 -5.61 5.73
N LEU A 321 -9.87 -4.44 6.22
CA LEU A 321 -9.52 -3.30 5.36
C LEU A 321 -8.34 -3.63 4.44
N GLY A 322 -7.26 -4.22 4.96
CA GLY A 322 -6.08 -4.56 4.16
C GLY A 322 -6.42 -5.51 2.99
N GLU A 323 -7.20 -6.56 3.27
CA GLU A 323 -7.72 -7.49 2.26
C GLU A 323 -8.62 -6.78 1.24
N ARG A 324 -9.54 -5.94 1.72
CA ARG A 324 -10.47 -5.17 0.86
C ARG A 324 -9.71 -4.21 -0.06
N GLN A 325 -8.76 -3.46 0.48
CA GLN A 325 -7.91 -2.54 -0.26
C GLN A 325 -7.08 -3.28 -1.30
N ASN A 326 -6.46 -4.40 -0.93
CA ASN A 326 -5.70 -5.22 -1.86
C ASN A 326 -6.58 -5.69 -3.04
N ARG A 327 -7.77 -6.21 -2.76
CA ARG A 327 -8.71 -6.68 -3.80
C ARG A 327 -9.24 -5.55 -4.69
N ALA A 328 -9.39 -4.34 -4.12
CA ALA A 328 -9.80 -3.14 -4.83
C ALA A 328 -8.65 -2.45 -5.60
N GLY A 329 -7.45 -3.05 -5.63
CA GLY A 329 -6.28 -2.49 -6.32
C GLY A 329 -5.67 -1.27 -5.66
N VAL A 330 -5.95 -1.03 -4.38
CA VAL A 330 -5.27 -0.02 -3.56
C VAL A 330 -3.91 -0.58 -3.14
N LEU A 331 -2.84 0.05 -3.60
CA LEU A 331 -1.48 -0.37 -3.27
C LEU A 331 -1.05 0.23 -1.92
N LEU A 332 -0.91 -0.64 -0.93
CA LEU A 332 -0.33 -0.30 0.37
C LEU A 332 1.20 -0.28 0.23
N ARG A 333 1.86 0.80 0.69
CA ARG A 333 3.33 0.91 0.76
C ARG A 333 3.79 1.44 2.11
N PHE A 334 5.09 1.33 2.36
CA PHE A 334 5.72 1.94 3.53
C PHE A 334 6.53 3.17 3.16
N ASN A 335 6.34 4.25 3.93
CA ASN A 335 7.18 5.43 3.90
C ASN A 335 8.18 5.41 5.06
N PRO A 336 9.47 5.14 4.81
CA PRO A 336 10.50 5.10 5.85
C PRO A 336 11.00 6.50 6.26
N TYR A 337 10.58 7.56 5.55
CA TYR A 337 11.08 8.92 5.76
C TYR A 337 10.23 9.74 6.71
N SER A 338 8.98 9.33 6.94
CA SER A 338 8.07 9.97 7.88
C SER A 338 7.93 9.12 9.15
N LYS A 339 8.04 9.78 10.30
CA LYS A 339 8.04 9.13 11.62
C LYS A 339 6.96 9.71 12.52
N CYS A 340 6.29 8.84 13.26
CA CYS A 340 5.41 9.19 14.37
C CYS A 340 5.87 8.49 15.66
N THR A 341 5.49 9.05 16.81
CA THR A 341 5.66 8.43 18.12
C THR A 341 4.33 8.04 18.73
N THR A 342 4.35 7.06 19.63
CA THR A 342 3.21 6.63 20.42
C THR A 342 3.68 6.19 21.81
N PRO A 343 2.88 6.27 22.89
CA PRO A 343 3.26 5.75 24.21
C PRO A 343 3.47 4.22 24.23
N GLY A 344 3.07 3.52 23.17
CA GLY A 344 3.34 2.10 22.95
C GLY A 344 2.11 1.34 22.46
N CYS A 345 2.31 0.19 21.79
CA CYS A 345 1.21 -0.66 21.37
C CYS A 345 0.93 -1.77 22.39
N ARG A 346 -0.32 -2.22 22.42
CA ARG A 346 -0.75 -3.35 23.28
C ARG A 346 -0.28 -4.70 22.75
N PHE A 347 0.08 -4.76 21.47
CA PHE A 347 0.39 -6.00 20.76
C PHE A 347 1.89 -6.12 20.56
N LYS A 348 2.42 -7.33 20.82
CA LYS A 348 3.76 -7.71 20.41
C LYS A 348 3.65 -8.34 19.02
N TYR A 349 4.48 -7.87 18.09
CA TYR A 349 4.55 -8.40 16.74
C TYR A 349 5.80 -9.28 16.62
N MET A 350 5.66 -10.37 15.89
CA MET A 350 6.84 -11.15 15.45
C MET A 350 7.50 -10.44 14.27
N GLU A 351 8.63 -10.95 13.80
CA GLU A 351 9.31 -10.41 12.62
C GLU A 351 9.37 -11.46 11.53
N PHE A 352 9.10 -11.06 10.29
CA PHE A 352 9.36 -11.89 9.12
C PHE A 352 10.76 -11.60 8.56
N GLU A 353 11.40 -12.64 8.03
CA GLU A 353 12.56 -12.50 7.15
C GLU A 353 12.13 -11.86 5.83
N LYS A 354 13.04 -11.10 5.20
CA LYS A 354 12.81 -10.61 3.83
C LYS A 354 12.98 -11.76 2.85
N ASP A 355 12.02 -11.91 1.95
CA ASP A 355 12.04 -12.89 0.85
C ASP A 355 11.45 -12.22 -0.39
N THR A 356 12.15 -12.24 -1.53
CA THR A 356 11.72 -11.51 -2.73
C THR A 356 10.63 -12.24 -3.54
N GLN A 357 10.37 -13.52 -3.25
CA GLN A 357 9.44 -14.36 -4.02
C GLN A 357 8.09 -14.54 -3.31
N LYS A 358 8.08 -14.50 -1.98
CA LYS A 358 6.89 -14.72 -1.14
C LYS A 358 7.02 -14.02 0.21
N LEU A 359 6.00 -14.11 1.04
CA LEU A 359 6.13 -13.76 2.46
C LEU A 359 7.22 -14.63 3.10
N GLY A 360 8.22 -14.00 3.72
CA GLY A 360 9.31 -14.71 4.37
C GLY A 360 8.84 -15.51 5.60
N LYS A 361 9.75 -16.30 6.15
CA LYS A 361 9.49 -17.07 7.37
C LYS A 361 9.54 -16.15 8.59
N LEU A 362 8.87 -16.52 9.67
CA LEU A 362 9.05 -15.85 10.94
C LEU A 362 10.49 -16.08 11.44
N LYS A 363 11.16 -15.02 11.89
CA LYS A 363 12.52 -15.09 12.45
C LYS A 363 12.61 -15.94 13.71
N VAL A 364 11.50 -16.06 14.43
CA VAL A 364 11.37 -16.91 15.61
C VAL A 364 10.21 -17.89 15.40
N PRO A 365 10.33 -19.15 15.85
CA PRO A 365 9.21 -20.08 15.84
C PRO A 365 8.03 -19.51 16.61
N ILE A 366 6.82 -19.87 16.18
CA ILE A 366 5.59 -19.51 16.90
C ILE A 366 5.68 -20.18 18.28
N PRO A 367 5.57 -19.42 19.38
CA PRO A 367 5.54 -19.99 20.72
C PRO A 367 4.45 -21.07 20.83
N GLN A 368 4.76 -22.20 21.48
CA GLN A 368 3.89 -23.39 21.52
C GLN A 368 2.50 -23.05 22.09
N ASP A 369 2.42 -22.14 23.04
CA ASP A 369 1.20 -21.59 23.66
C ASP A 369 0.37 -20.77 22.66
N ALA A 370 1.02 -19.89 21.88
CA ALA A 370 0.35 -19.16 20.80
C ALA A 370 -0.18 -20.11 19.72
N TYR A 371 0.57 -21.17 19.40
CA TYR A 371 0.12 -22.22 18.49
C TYR A 371 -1.09 -23.00 19.05
N LEU A 372 -1.11 -23.30 20.35
CA LEU A 372 -2.24 -23.99 20.99
C LEU A 372 -3.50 -23.11 21.07
N VAL A 373 -3.35 -21.81 21.33
CA VAL A 373 -4.46 -20.84 21.24
C VAL A 373 -4.97 -20.77 19.81
N ALA A 374 -4.05 -20.72 18.84
CA ALA A 374 -4.38 -20.70 17.43
C ALA A 374 -5.13 -21.97 16.99
N LEU A 375 -4.61 -23.13 17.37
CA LEU A 375 -5.21 -24.43 17.12
C LEU A 375 -6.58 -24.55 17.79
N ASN A 376 -6.75 -24.06 19.02
CA ASN A 376 -8.05 -24.09 19.71
C ASN A 376 -9.09 -23.18 19.05
N ALA A 377 -8.71 -21.99 18.61
CA ALA A 377 -9.63 -21.12 17.86
C ALA A 377 -9.94 -21.71 16.47
N TYR A 378 -8.96 -22.33 15.80
CA TYR A 378 -9.18 -23.12 14.58
C TYR A 378 -10.14 -24.30 14.80
N LEU A 379 -9.95 -25.09 15.87
CA LEU A 379 -10.81 -26.22 16.25
C LEU A 379 -12.21 -25.79 16.70
N ARG A 380 -12.43 -24.50 16.95
CA ARG A 380 -13.75 -23.92 17.25
C ARG A 380 -14.37 -23.20 16.05
N ALA A 381 -13.60 -22.93 15.00
CA ALA A 381 -14.11 -22.28 13.80
C ALA A 381 -15.10 -23.20 13.05
N PRO A 382 -16.08 -22.66 12.30
CA PRO A 382 -16.95 -23.47 11.43
C PRO A 382 -16.15 -24.28 10.40
N ALA A 383 -16.67 -25.44 9.97
CA ALA A 383 -15.95 -26.37 9.09
C ALA A 383 -15.38 -25.69 7.82
N GLY A 384 -16.14 -24.80 7.18
CA GLY A 384 -15.68 -24.07 5.98
C GLY A 384 -14.49 -23.12 6.22
N VAL A 385 -14.32 -22.60 7.44
CA VAL A 385 -13.15 -21.78 7.82
C VAL A 385 -11.92 -22.64 8.08
N ARG A 386 -12.13 -23.86 8.62
CA ARG A 386 -11.05 -24.82 8.86
C ARG A 386 -10.39 -25.29 7.57
N ASP A 387 -11.18 -25.54 6.52
CA ASP A 387 -10.66 -26.01 5.24
C ASP A 387 -9.82 -24.94 4.53
N GLY A 388 -10.16 -23.65 4.71
CA GLY A 388 -9.34 -22.53 4.25
C GLY A 388 -7.99 -22.45 4.96
N ILE A 389 -7.96 -22.67 6.27
CA ILE A 389 -6.72 -22.62 7.08
C ILE A 389 -5.82 -23.83 6.82
N LYS A 390 -6.36 -25.04 6.60
CA LYS A 390 -5.58 -26.23 6.21
C LYS A 390 -4.82 -26.02 4.90
N LYS A 391 -5.50 -25.50 3.88
CA LYS A 391 -4.88 -25.13 2.60
C LYS A 391 -3.77 -24.10 2.76
N LEU A 392 -3.90 -23.17 3.71
CA LEU A 392 -2.94 -22.10 3.96
C LEU A 392 -1.68 -22.56 4.73
N LEU A 393 -1.83 -23.62 5.55
CA LEU A 393 -0.73 -24.25 6.28
C LEU A 393 -0.03 -25.38 5.52
N GLY A 394 -0.44 -25.65 4.26
CA GLY A 394 0.18 -26.66 3.40
C GLY A 394 -0.02 -28.09 3.89
N ARG A 395 -1.16 -28.39 4.54
CA ARG A 395 -1.54 -29.73 4.98
C ARG A 395 -2.80 -30.23 4.32
#